data_AF-A0A418MW26-F1
#
_entry.id   AF-A0A418MW26-F1
#
_cell.length_a   1.000
_cell.length_b   1.000
_cell.length_c   1.000
_cell.angle_alpha   90.00
_cell.angle_beta   90.00
_cell.angle_gamma   90.00
#
_symmetry.space_group_name_H-M   'P 1'
#
loop_
_entity.id
_entity.type
_entity.pdbx_description
1 polymer ?
#
loop_
_entity_poly.entity_id
_entity_poly.type
_entity_poly.pdbx_seq_one_letter_code
_entity_poly.pdbx_strand_id
1 'polypeptide(L)'
;MTDGIADGQPERADAGSDRTRMLVGGALATVLLAVIGAAGGWVLAGDQRPPPLTQSPPDDAGSRSPSARATPTPRERPTPTSAPTSATPSPPTGLTVPDLTGVDFEEARDELRERGLGWQLVFGSGDSSSVRSTDPAAGTPVRRGITVKVFVAGAAPPNEVPDLIGERCREAGAELVDDGFSPRFPSGRSGTVTAQDPPGGTVRRWNDIVSLVCGTPVDDDETDAAR
;
A
#
# COMPACT_ATOMS: atom_id res chain seq x y z
N MET A 1 16.21 80.76 24.63
CA MET A 1 16.33 79.30 24.59
C MET A 1 15.14 78.75 25.36
N THR A 2 14.09 78.35 24.64
CA THR A 2 12.92 77.63 25.16
C THR A 2 12.26 76.89 24.00
N ASP A 3 11.64 75.77 24.38
CA ASP A 3 11.30 74.54 23.68
C ASP A 3 10.47 74.60 22.38
N GLY A 4 10.67 73.58 21.54
CA GLY A 4 9.77 73.15 20.47
C GLY A 4 9.45 71.66 20.61
N ILE A 5 8.17 71.36 20.82
CA ILE A 5 7.57 70.03 21.00
C ILE A 5 7.07 69.46 19.65
N ALA A 6 7.32 68.14 19.47
CA ALA A 6 6.59 67.03 18.79
C ALA A 6 5.84 67.27 17.45
N ASP A 7 5.60 66.34 16.52
CA ASP A 7 5.42 64.87 16.46
C ASP A 7 5.51 64.44 14.98
N GLY A 8 5.66 63.14 14.67
CA GLY A 8 5.11 62.58 13.41
C GLY A 8 5.97 61.57 12.63
N GLN A 9 5.52 60.32 12.65
CA GLN A 9 6.06 59.08 12.07
C GLN A 9 6.47 59.06 10.56
N PRO A 10 7.32 58.09 10.16
CA PRO A 10 7.77 57.88 8.77
C PRO A 10 6.78 57.10 7.89
N GLU A 11 6.70 57.52 6.63
CA GLU A 11 5.93 56.89 5.55
C GLU A 11 6.62 55.62 5.02
N ARG A 12 5.80 54.58 4.82
CA ARG A 12 6.19 53.29 4.24
C ARG A 12 6.28 53.40 2.71
N ALA A 13 7.27 52.71 2.16
CA ALA A 13 7.49 52.56 0.73
C ALA A 13 6.38 51.73 0.06
N ASP A 14 5.84 52.28 -1.03
CA ASP A 14 5.02 51.59 -2.03
C ASP A 14 5.91 50.71 -2.94
N ALA A 15 5.58 49.42 -2.99
CA ALA A 15 6.08 48.47 -3.98
C ALA A 15 4.88 48.00 -4.83
N GLY A 16 4.73 48.55 -6.04
CA GLY A 16 3.78 48.08 -7.04
C GLY A 16 4.48 47.22 -8.07
N SER A 17 4.32 45.89 -7.99
CA SER A 17 4.77 44.96 -9.02
C SER A 17 3.56 44.27 -9.65
N ASP A 18 3.49 44.40 -10.97
CA ASP A 18 2.59 43.76 -11.94
C ASP A 18 2.12 42.35 -11.57
N ARG A 19 0.83 42.08 -11.81
CA ARG A 19 0.35 40.74 -12.20
C ARG A 19 -1.00 40.81 -12.92
N THR A 20 -0.88 40.74 -14.24
CA THR A 20 -1.86 40.36 -15.25
C THR A 20 -2.73 39.18 -14.79
N ARG A 21 -4.05 39.40 -14.61
CA ARG A 21 -5.03 38.32 -14.41
C ARG A 21 -5.61 37.90 -15.76
N MET A 22 -5.11 36.80 -16.31
CA MET A 22 -5.82 36.02 -17.32
C MET A 22 -6.87 35.16 -16.60
N LEU A 23 -8.15 35.42 -16.88
CA LEU A 23 -9.27 34.55 -16.51
C LEU A 23 -9.58 33.66 -17.71
N VAL A 24 -9.17 32.40 -17.64
CA VAL A 24 -9.52 31.34 -18.60
C VAL A 24 -9.91 30.08 -17.82
N GLY A 25 -11.16 29.67 -18.00
CA GLY A 25 -11.51 28.26 -18.21
C GLY A 25 -11.98 27.43 -17.01
N GLY A 26 -13.13 26.78 -17.19
CA GLY A 26 -13.26 25.37 -16.81
C GLY A 26 -14.33 25.04 -15.77
N ALA A 27 -15.58 24.95 -16.21
CA ALA A 27 -16.56 24.07 -15.58
C ALA A 27 -16.16 22.60 -15.79
N LEU A 28 -16.36 21.70 -14.82
CA LEU A 28 -16.84 20.31 -15.06
C LEU A 28 -17.01 19.49 -13.76
N ALA A 29 -18.28 19.13 -13.53
CA ALA A 29 -18.82 17.84 -13.06
C ALA A 29 -18.27 17.21 -11.77
N THR A 30 -19.08 17.31 -10.71
CA THR A 30 -19.12 16.38 -9.58
C THR A 30 -19.77 15.05 -10.00
N VAL A 31 -19.03 13.95 -9.90
CA VAL A 31 -19.61 12.59 -9.95
C VAL A 31 -19.46 11.96 -8.57
N LEU A 32 -20.59 11.91 -7.85
CA LEU A 32 -20.78 11.15 -6.62
C LEU A 32 -20.97 9.67 -6.97
N LEU A 33 -20.07 8.80 -6.52
CA LEU A 33 -20.32 7.36 -6.45
C LEU A 33 -20.09 6.85 -5.03
N ALA A 34 -21.20 6.76 -4.29
CA ALA A 34 -21.31 5.95 -3.08
C ALA A 34 -21.29 4.47 -3.47
N VAL A 35 -20.39 3.68 -2.88
CA VAL A 35 -20.52 2.22 -2.85
C VAL A 35 -20.66 1.79 -1.39
N ILE A 36 -21.92 1.60 -1.02
CA ILE A 36 -22.36 0.85 0.15
C ILE A 36 -21.93 -0.61 -0.03
N GLY A 37 -21.44 -1.20 1.06
CA GLY A 37 -20.78 -2.50 1.07
C GLY A 37 -21.69 -3.73 1.17
N ALA A 38 -21.05 -4.76 1.74
CA ALA A 38 -21.59 -6.04 2.19
C ALA A 38 -21.91 -7.10 1.12
N ALA A 39 -20.98 -8.03 0.92
CA ALA A 39 -21.28 -9.47 0.98
C ALA A 39 -19.96 -10.25 1.04
N GLY A 40 -19.80 -11.10 2.06
CA GLY A 40 -18.64 -11.98 2.14
C GLY A 40 -18.50 -12.73 3.46
N GLY A 41 -19.58 -13.35 3.93
CA GLY A 41 -19.51 -14.34 5.00
C GLY A 41 -18.69 -15.55 4.55
N TRP A 42 -17.75 -15.97 5.39
CA TRP A 42 -17.10 -17.28 5.25
C TRP A 42 -17.55 -18.18 6.39
N VAL A 43 -18.19 -19.26 5.96
CA VAL A 43 -18.80 -20.32 6.73
C VAL A 43 -17.83 -21.50 6.75
N LEU A 44 -17.60 -22.01 7.96
CA LEU A 44 -17.33 -23.38 8.38
C LEU A 44 -16.01 -24.11 8.01
N ALA A 45 -15.35 -24.47 9.11
CA ALA A 45 -15.05 -25.84 9.56
C ALA A 45 -13.91 -26.63 8.89
N GLY A 46 -13.00 -27.05 9.75
CA GLY A 46 -11.96 -28.04 9.46
C GLY A 46 -11.12 -28.29 10.70
N ASP A 47 -11.71 -28.96 11.70
CA ASP A 47 -11.05 -29.50 12.88
C ASP A 47 -9.98 -30.52 12.43
N GLN A 48 -8.70 -30.15 12.46
CA GLN A 48 -7.60 -31.07 12.20
C GLN A 48 -6.76 -31.25 13.46
N ARG A 49 -7.14 -32.26 14.24
CA ARG A 49 -6.28 -32.84 15.28
C ARG A 49 -5.20 -33.70 14.61
N PRO A 50 -3.91 -33.56 14.97
CA PRO A 50 -2.88 -34.49 14.52
C PRO A 50 -3.04 -35.86 15.20
N PRO A 51 -2.75 -36.99 14.51
CA PRO A 51 -2.82 -38.32 15.13
C PRO A 51 -1.62 -38.57 16.06
N PRO A 52 -1.79 -39.29 17.18
CA PRO A 52 -0.66 -39.75 17.98
C PRO A 52 0.01 -40.98 17.35
N LEU A 53 1.32 -41.06 17.59
CA LEU A 53 2.26 -42.05 17.09
C LEU A 53 1.99 -43.47 17.62
N THR A 54 2.24 -44.41 16.72
CA THR A 54 2.30 -45.86 16.81
C THR A 54 2.95 -46.41 18.10
N GLN A 55 2.29 -47.39 18.72
CA GLN A 55 2.92 -48.42 19.56
C GLN A 55 2.49 -49.81 19.06
N SER A 56 3.47 -50.65 18.72
CA SER A 56 3.37 -52.13 18.73
C SER A 56 4.02 -52.63 20.04
N PRO A 57 4.01 -53.93 20.47
CA PRO A 57 3.49 -55.20 19.87
C PRO A 57 2.76 -56.07 20.98
N PRO A 58 2.78 -57.43 21.08
CA PRO A 58 3.09 -58.53 20.14
C PRO A 58 2.09 -59.74 20.11
N ASP A 59 2.37 -60.66 19.16
CA ASP A 59 2.14 -62.13 19.09
C ASP A 59 0.78 -62.78 19.38
N ASP A 60 0.21 -63.50 18.40
CA ASP A 60 0.02 -64.96 18.52
C ASP A 60 -0.31 -65.66 17.18
N ALA A 61 -0.11 -66.98 17.20
CA ALA A 61 0.21 -67.88 16.12
C ALA A 61 -0.91 -68.29 15.12
N GLY A 62 -0.47 -68.73 13.93
CA GLY A 62 -0.83 -70.08 13.46
C GLY A 62 -1.70 -70.23 12.20
N SER A 63 -1.11 -70.88 11.19
CA SER A 63 -1.68 -71.97 10.35
C SER A 63 -1.89 -71.75 8.83
N ARG A 64 -0.98 -72.39 8.06
CA ARG A 64 -1.17 -73.37 6.94
C ARG A 64 -1.93 -72.96 5.65
N SER A 65 -1.17 -72.83 4.55
CA SER A 65 -1.25 -73.39 3.16
C SER A 65 -2.61 -73.73 2.47
N PRO A 66 -2.65 -73.98 1.13
CA PRO A 66 -2.07 -73.26 -0.02
C PRO A 66 -3.04 -73.13 -1.25
N SER A 67 -2.57 -72.51 -2.35
CA SER A 67 -2.95 -72.79 -3.75
C SER A 67 -4.31 -72.31 -4.30
N ALA A 68 -4.27 -71.37 -5.26
CA ALA A 68 -4.67 -71.68 -6.64
C ALA A 68 -4.22 -70.59 -7.63
N ARG A 69 -3.70 -71.10 -8.74
CA ARG A 69 -3.17 -70.46 -9.95
C ARG A 69 -4.31 -70.14 -10.91
N ALA A 70 -4.32 -68.95 -11.51
CA ALA A 70 -4.88 -68.76 -12.86
C ALA A 70 -4.32 -67.48 -13.51
N THR A 71 -3.57 -67.67 -14.59
CA THR A 71 -3.38 -66.71 -15.70
C THR A 71 -3.76 -67.51 -16.96
N PRO A 72 -4.52 -66.94 -17.90
CA PRO A 72 -3.89 -66.35 -19.09
C PRO A 72 -4.55 -65.04 -19.60
N THR A 73 -3.69 -64.27 -20.29
CA THR A 73 -3.86 -63.08 -21.19
C THR A 73 -4.69 -63.39 -22.47
N PRO A 74 -4.90 -62.51 -23.51
CA PRO A 74 -4.46 -61.09 -23.76
C PRO A 74 -5.50 -60.14 -24.45
N ARG A 75 -5.34 -58.81 -24.33
CA ARG A 75 -5.20 -57.85 -25.47
C ARG A 75 -5.09 -56.37 -25.03
N GLU A 76 -4.11 -55.71 -25.66
CA GLU A 76 -4.04 -54.29 -26.06
C GLU A 76 -3.52 -53.20 -25.08
N ARG A 77 -2.46 -52.54 -25.56
CA ARG A 77 -1.78 -51.29 -25.17
C ARG A 77 -2.04 -50.32 -26.35
N PRO A 78 -2.21 -48.98 -26.25
CA PRO A 78 -1.49 -48.01 -25.39
C PRO A 78 -2.41 -46.95 -24.70
N THR A 79 -2.02 -46.26 -23.64
CA THR A 79 -1.31 -44.96 -23.70
C THR A 79 -1.10 -44.43 -22.26
N PRO A 80 0.02 -43.75 -21.97
CA PRO A 80 0.18 -42.98 -20.73
C PRO A 80 -0.43 -41.59 -20.93
N THR A 81 -1.13 -41.05 -19.92
CA THR A 81 -1.27 -39.60 -19.60
C THR A 81 -2.56 -39.37 -18.83
N SER A 82 -2.42 -38.94 -17.58
CA SER A 82 -3.32 -37.99 -16.94
C SER A 82 -2.52 -37.33 -15.82
N ALA A 83 -1.64 -36.40 -16.20
CA ALA A 83 -1.22 -35.36 -15.28
C ALA A 83 -2.47 -34.52 -14.96
N PRO A 84 -2.75 -34.16 -13.69
CA PRO A 84 -3.85 -33.26 -13.40
C PRO A 84 -3.57 -31.92 -14.06
N THR A 85 -4.46 -31.52 -14.95
CA THR A 85 -4.57 -30.20 -15.56
C THR A 85 -4.37 -29.12 -14.52
N SER A 86 -3.29 -28.35 -14.62
CA SER A 86 -3.20 -27.01 -14.05
C SER A 86 -4.40 -26.23 -14.58
N ALA A 87 -5.39 -26.01 -13.72
CA ALA A 87 -6.51 -25.14 -14.04
C ALA A 87 -5.95 -23.74 -14.25
N THR A 88 -5.85 -23.32 -15.50
CA THR A 88 -5.61 -21.93 -15.88
C THR A 88 -6.80 -21.09 -15.38
N PRO A 89 -6.65 -20.22 -14.39
CA PRO A 89 -7.71 -19.29 -14.05
C PRO A 89 -7.92 -18.32 -15.22
N SER A 90 -9.17 -18.16 -15.66
CA SER A 90 -9.55 -17.19 -16.69
C SER A 90 -9.09 -15.77 -16.30
N PRO A 91 -8.61 -14.95 -17.26
CA PRO A 91 -8.04 -13.65 -16.95
C PRO A 91 -9.10 -12.70 -16.37
N PRO A 92 -8.89 -12.10 -15.18
CA PRO A 92 -9.71 -10.98 -14.75
C PRO A 92 -9.50 -9.82 -15.73
N THR A 93 -10.58 -9.09 -15.98
CA THR A 93 -10.67 -7.90 -16.84
C THR A 93 -9.41 -7.03 -16.85
N GLY A 94 -8.58 -7.20 -17.89
CA GLY A 94 -7.69 -6.22 -18.55
C GLY A 94 -6.59 -5.46 -17.78
N LEU A 95 -6.55 -5.50 -16.44
CA LEU A 95 -5.52 -4.77 -15.68
C LEU A 95 -4.32 -5.68 -15.42
N THR A 96 -3.15 -5.24 -15.88
CA THR A 96 -1.88 -5.95 -15.68
C THR A 96 -0.89 -5.06 -14.95
N VAL A 97 0.05 -5.67 -14.24
CA VAL A 97 1.19 -4.95 -13.69
C VAL A 97 2.01 -4.35 -14.85
N PRO A 98 2.32 -3.04 -14.85
CA PRO A 98 3.18 -2.44 -15.86
C PRO A 98 4.62 -2.96 -15.78
N ASP A 99 5.37 -2.82 -16.87
CA ASP A 99 6.82 -3.06 -16.83
C ASP A 99 7.52 -1.80 -16.33
N LEU A 100 8.00 -1.87 -15.09
CA LEU A 100 8.66 -0.77 -14.39
C LEU A 100 10.18 -0.97 -14.36
N THR A 101 10.71 -2.01 -15.01
CA THR A 101 12.13 -2.35 -14.92
C THR A 101 12.99 -1.24 -15.53
N GLY A 102 13.94 -0.72 -14.75
CA GLY A 102 14.82 0.38 -15.17
C GLY A 102 14.21 1.78 -15.03
N VAL A 103 12.92 1.89 -14.70
CA VAL A 103 12.26 3.18 -14.38
C VAL A 103 12.69 3.64 -12.98
N ASP A 104 12.69 4.95 -12.76
CA ASP A 104 12.91 5.51 -11.42
C ASP A 104 11.80 5.09 -10.44
N PHE A 105 12.14 4.87 -9.16
CA PHE A 105 11.16 4.37 -8.20
C PHE A 105 10.02 5.36 -7.90
N GLU A 106 10.24 6.68 -8.02
CA GLU A 106 9.20 7.70 -7.83
C GLU A 106 8.21 7.69 -8.99
N GLU A 107 8.72 7.64 -10.22
CA GLU A 107 7.92 7.52 -11.43
C GLU A 107 7.14 6.19 -11.45
N ALA A 108 7.79 5.09 -11.03
CA ALA A 108 7.15 3.79 -10.88
C ALA A 108 6.01 3.81 -9.85
N ARG A 109 6.16 4.54 -8.74
CA ARG A 109 5.09 4.76 -7.75
C ARG A 109 3.91 5.50 -8.39
N ASP A 110 4.19 6.59 -9.11
CA ASP A 110 3.15 7.41 -9.73
C ASP A 110 2.37 6.62 -10.79
N GLU A 111 3.06 5.85 -11.63
CA GLU A 111 2.41 5.00 -12.62
C GLU A 111 1.49 3.94 -11.97
N LEU A 112 1.92 3.33 -10.87
CA LEU A 112 1.09 2.38 -10.12
C LEU A 112 -0.15 3.07 -9.52
N ARG A 113 0.03 4.27 -8.95
CA ARG A 113 -1.04 5.08 -8.37
C ARG A 113 -2.09 5.46 -9.42
N GLU A 114 -1.67 5.91 -10.60
CA GLU A 114 -2.55 6.27 -11.72
C GLU A 114 -3.38 5.08 -12.21
N ARG A 115 -2.81 3.87 -12.16
CA ARG A 115 -3.50 2.62 -12.52
C ARG A 115 -4.43 2.10 -11.40
N GLY A 116 -4.46 2.76 -10.24
CA GLY A 116 -5.23 2.34 -9.07
C GLY A 116 -4.68 1.07 -8.42
N LEU A 117 -3.37 0.84 -8.55
CA LEU A 117 -2.64 -0.22 -7.88
C LEU A 117 -1.97 0.35 -6.63
N GLY A 118 -1.94 -0.43 -5.55
CA GLY A 118 -1.12 -0.10 -4.39
C GLY A 118 0.35 -0.39 -4.70
N TRP A 119 1.26 0.22 -3.95
CA TRP A 119 2.69 -0.03 -4.07
C TRP A 119 3.33 -0.26 -2.70
N GLN A 120 4.43 -1.00 -2.70
CA GLN A 120 5.34 -1.11 -1.57
C GLN A 120 6.77 -1.10 -2.08
N LEU A 121 7.52 -0.04 -1.78
CA LEU A 121 8.92 0.08 -2.18
C LEU A 121 9.80 -0.77 -1.27
N VAL A 122 10.72 -1.53 -1.85
CA VAL A 122 11.74 -2.31 -1.13
C VAL A 122 13.09 -1.90 -1.67
N PHE A 123 13.85 -1.15 -0.88
CA PHE A 123 15.16 -0.63 -1.28
C PHE A 123 16.28 -1.66 -1.07
N GLY A 124 17.23 -1.65 -1.99
CA GLY A 124 18.45 -2.43 -1.95
C GLY A 124 19.59 -1.68 -1.26
N SER A 125 20.82 -1.90 -1.72
CA SER A 125 22.04 -1.36 -1.10
C SER A 125 23.00 -0.68 -2.10
N GLY A 126 22.56 -0.42 -3.33
CA GLY A 126 23.35 0.31 -4.33
C GLY A 126 23.07 1.81 -4.37
N ASP A 127 23.53 2.46 -5.43
CA ASP A 127 23.38 3.92 -5.65
C ASP A 127 22.32 4.26 -6.72
N SER A 128 21.70 3.25 -7.33
CA SER A 128 20.72 3.45 -8.40
C SER A 128 19.30 3.57 -7.85
N SER A 129 18.57 4.62 -8.23
CA SER A 129 17.15 4.76 -7.93
C SER A 129 16.24 3.91 -8.84
N SER A 130 16.81 3.13 -9.76
CA SER A 130 16.01 2.35 -10.70
C SER A 130 15.39 1.10 -10.07
N VAL A 131 14.19 0.76 -10.54
CA VAL A 131 13.50 -0.47 -10.20
C VAL A 131 14.18 -1.65 -10.88
N ARG A 132 14.54 -2.65 -10.07
CA ARG A 132 15.13 -3.91 -10.52
C ARG A 132 14.09 -4.93 -10.95
N SER A 133 12.98 -5.00 -10.21
CA SER A 133 11.92 -5.99 -10.44
C SER A 133 10.66 -5.66 -9.64
N THR A 134 9.54 -6.27 -10.01
CA THR A 134 8.27 -6.17 -9.30
C THR A 134 7.73 -7.54 -8.89
N ASP A 135 6.94 -7.57 -7.81
CA ASP A 135 6.15 -8.72 -7.38
C ASP A 135 4.71 -8.27 -7.06
N PRO A 136 3.69 -8.69 -7.84
CA PRO A 136 3.77 -9.59 -8.98
C PRO A 136 4.59 -9.05 -10.16
N ALA A 137 5.14 -9.95 -10.98
CA ALA A 137 5.97 -9.57 -12.13
C ALA A 137 5.18 -8.78 -13.18
N ALA A 138 5.88 -7.98 -13.98
CA ALA A 138 5.32 -7.24 -15.10
C ALA A 138 4.48 -8.15 -16.02
N GLY A 139 3.37 -7.61 -16.53
CA GLY A 139 2.40 -8.34 -17.36
C GLY A 139 1.48 -9.28 -16.59
N THR A 140 1.68 -9.49 -15.28
CA THR A 140 0.79 -10.34 -14.47
C THR A 140 -0.61 -9.70 -14.39
N PRO A 141 -1.68 -10.44 -14.68
CA PRO A 141 -3.05 -9.93 -14.53
C PRO A 141 -3.39 -9.74 -13.05
N VAL A 142 -3.86 -8.56 -12.69
CA VAL A 142 -4.19 -8.16 -11.33
C VAL A 142 -5.56 -7.50 -11.27
N ARG A 143 -6.12 -7.39 -10.07
CA ARG A 143 -7.33 -6.58 -9.82
C ARG A 143 -6.90 -5.20 -9.33
N ARG A 144 -7.85 -4.26 -9.25
CA ARG A 144 -7.59 -2.96 -8.60
C ARG A 144 -7.37 -3.15 -7.10
N GLY A 145 -6.58 -2.26 -6.50
CA GLY A 145 -6.30 -2.27 -5.06
C GLY A 145 -5.34 -3.35 -4.58
N ILE A 146 -4.73 -4.13 -5.48
CA ILE A 146 -3.64 -5.06 -5.14
C ILE A 146 -2.36 -4.24 -4.96
N THR A 147 -1.56 -4.58 -3.95
CA THR A 147 -0.26 -3.95 -3.72
C THR A 147 0.83 -4.65 -4.52
N VAL A 148 1.53 -3.90 -5.36
CA VAL A 148 2.73 -4.36 -6.08
C VAL A 148 3.96 -4.00 -5.27
N LYS A 149 4.78 -5.00 -4.94
CA LYS A 149 6.10 -4.76 -4.35
C LYS A 149 7.07 -4.36 -5.46
N VAL A 150 7.76 -3.26 -5.26
CA VAL A 150 8.71 -2.70 -6.21
C VAL A 150 10.09 -2.78 -5.57
N PHE A 151 10.96 -3.62 -6.12
CA PHE A 151 12.32 -3.79 -5.63
C PHE A 151 13.24 -2.80 -6.34
N VAL A 152 13.80 -1.86 -5.60
CA VAL A 152 14.70 -0.81 -6.09
C VAL A 152 16.14 -1.30 -5.93
N ALA A 153 17.00 -1.03 -6.91
CA ALA A 153 18.39 -1.47 -6.88
C ALA A 153 19.21 -0.77 -5.78
N GLY A 154 18.92 0.50 -5.52
CA GLY A 154 19.64 1.35 -4.59
C GLY A 154 19.05 1.43 -3.19
N ALA A 155 19.82 2.05 -2.30
CA ALA A 155 19.40 2.37 -0.95
C ALA A 155 18.32 3.44 -0.94
N ALA A 156 17.48 3.42 0.10
CA ALA A 156 16.47 4.43 0.33
C ALA A 156 17.13 5.83 0.41
N PRO A 157 16.71 6.78 -0.44
CA PRO A 157 17.26 8.13 -0.41
C PRO A 157 16.87 8.85 0.88
N PRO A 158 17.70 9.80 1.34
CA PRO A 158 17.33 10.66 2.46
C PRO A 158 16.21 11.61 2.04
N ASN A 159 15.28 11.88 2.96
CA ASN A 159 14.29 12.94 2.83
C ASN A 159 14.06 13.60 4.21
N GLU A 160 13.54 14.82 4.21
CA GLU A 160 13.24 15.57 5.42
C GLU A 160 11.80 15.28 5.88
N VAL A 161 11.61 15.00 7.17
CA VAL A 161 10.29 14.75 7.73
C VAL A 161 9.51 16.06 7.82
N PRO A 162 8.28 16.15 7.29
CA PRO A 162 7.47 17.36 7.35
C PRO A 162 7.02 17.70 8.78
N ASP A 163 6.64 18.96 9.02
CA ASP A 163 6.05 19.37 10.30
C ASP A 163 4.53 19.34 10.24
N LEU A 164 3.94 18.30 10.83
CA LEU A 164 2.52 17.97 10.67
C LEU A 164 1.69 18.32 11.91
N ILE A 165 2.29 18.96 12.92
CA ILE A 165 1.59 19.34 14.16
C ILE A 165 0.45 20.30 13.84
N GLY A 166 -0.76 19.98 14.28
CA GLY A 166 -1.93 20.80 14.02
C GLY A 166 -2.70 20.44 12.75
N GLU A 167 -2.21 19.50 11.94
CA GLU A 167 -2.92 19.03 10.75
C GLU A 167 -3.86 17.86 11.05
N ARG A 168 -4.85 17.63 10.18
CA ARG A 168 -5.74 16.47 10.34
C ARG A 168 -4.96 15.20 10.10
N CYS A 169 -5.07 14.24 11.01
CA CYS A 169 -4.28 13.01 10.97
C CYS A 169 -4.43 12.19 9.68
N ARG A 170 -5.59 12.27 9.02
CA ARG A 170 -5.79 11.61 7.73
C ARG A 170 -4.99 12.28 6.61
N GLU A 171 -4.93 13.61 6.61
CA GLU A 171 -4.20 14.43 5.64
C GLU A 171 -2.69 14.31 5.88
N ALA A 172 -2.26 14.52 7.12
CA ALA A 172 -0.87 14.31 7.55
C ALA A 172 -0.33 12.91 7.21
N GLY A 173 -1.18 11.88 7.33
CA GLY A 173 -0.82 10.52 6.92
C GLY A 173 -0.64 10.35 5.42
N ALA A 174 -1.40 11.08 4.60
CA ALA A 174 -1.26 11.05 3.15
C ALA A 174 0.00 11.80 2.71
N GLU A 175 0.24 12.97 3.31
CA GLU A 175 1.46 13.76 3.08
C GLU A 175 2.72 12.95 3.39
N LEU A 176 2.77 12.26 4.54
CA LEU A 176 3.89 11.37 4.85
C LEU A 176 4.13 10.30 3.78
N VAL A 177 3.07 9.71 3.21
CA VAL A 177 3.20 8.69 2.16
C VAL A 177 3.69 9.31 0.85
N ASP A 178 3.23 10.50 0.52
CA ASP A 178 3.67 11.25 -0.66
C ASP A 178 5.13 11.69 -0.54
N ASP A 179 5.60 12.05 0.66
CA ASP A 179 7.01 12.32 0.99
C ASP A 179 7.86 11.05 1.20
N GLY A 180 7.26 9.87 1.02
CA GLY A 180 7.98 8.59 1.03
C GLY A 180 8.23 8.01 2.43
N PHE A 181 7.55 8.48 3.46
CA PHE A 181 7.56 7.93 4.82
C PHE A 181 6.40 6.95 5.08
N SER A 182 6.57 6.13 6.10
CA SER A 182 5.55 5.19 6.57
C SER A 182 4.84 5.72 7.83
N PRO A 183 3.59 6.21 7.73
CA PRO A 183 2.89 6.75 8.89
C PRO A 183 2.46 5.63 9.85
N ARG A 184 2.63 5.87 11.16
CA ARG A 184 2.13 5.02 12.23
C ARG A 184 1.22 5.82 13.16
N PHE A 185 0.05 5.27 13.48
CA PHE A 185 -0.99 5.96 14.25
C PHE A 185 -1.30 5.24 15.57
N PRO A 186 -0.45 5.37 16.61
CA PRO A 186 -0.65 4.69 17.90
C PRO A 186 -1.95 5.08 18.62
N SER A 187 -2.49 6.28 18.41
CA SER A 187 -3.75 6.73 19.04
C SER A 187 -4.95 6.72 18.09
N GLY A 188 -4.83 6.10 16.91
CA GLY A 188 -5.85 6.13 15.86
C GLY A 188 -5.63 7.25 14.85
N ARG A 189 -6.53 7.38 13.85
CA ARG A 189 -6.36 8.24 12.66
C ARG A 189 -7.31 9.44 12.62
N SER A 190 -8.01 9.72 13.72
CA SER A 190 -9.06 10.74 13.80
C SER A 190 -8.56 11.98 14.53
N GLY A 191 -9.12 13.14 14.22
CA GLY A 191 -8.69 14.40 14.82
C GLY A 191 -7.36 14.91 14.27
N THR A 192 -6.71 15.73 15.09
CA THR A 192 -5.54 16.52 14.70
C THR A 192 -4.26 15.94 15.28
N VAL A 193 -3.15 16.05 14.56
CA VAL A 193 -1.82 15.64 15.06
C VAL A 193 -1.43 16.53 16.24
N THR A 194 -1.23 15.91 17.40
CA THR A 194 -0.82 16.56 18.64
C THR A 194 0.64 16.32 18.98
N ALA A 195 1.22 15.23 18.47
CA ALA A 195 2.64 14.94 18.56
C ALA A 195 3.06 14.11 17.35
N GLN A 196 4.31 14.30 16.94
CA GLN A 196 4.97 13.51 15.90
C GLN A 196 6.36 13.08 16.37
N ASP A 197 6.79 11.90 15.94
CA ASP A 197 8.14 11.37 16.18
C ASP A 197 8.65 10.62 14.95
N PRO A 198 9.80 10.99 14.36
CA PRO A 198 10.66 12.12 14.73
C PRO A 198 10.01 13.51 14.50
N PRO A 199 10.58 14.60 15.07
CA PRO A 199 10.09 15.94 14.81
C PRO A 199 10.38 16.39 13.37
N GLY A 200 9.60 17.37 12.91
CA GLY A 200 9.74 18.00 11.61
C GLY A 200 11.15 18.56 11.40
N GLY A 201 11.62 18.51 10.17
CA GLY A 201 12.97 18.87 9.79
C GLY A 201 14.02 17.76 10.03
N THR A 202 13.63 16.64 10.63
CA THR A 202 14.57 15.51 10.81
C THR A 202 14.80 14.82 9.47
N VAL A 203 16.06 14.72 9.06
CA VAL A 203 16.42 13.91 7.88
C VAL A 203 16.34 12.42 8.23
N ARG A 204 15.50 11.70 7.50
CA ARG A 204 15.29 10.25 7.58
C ARG A 204 15.44 9.63 6.20
N ARG A 205 15.34 8.31 6.10
CA ARG A 205 15.33 7.63 4.79
C ARG A 205 13.89 7.34 4.37
N TRP A 206 13.66 7.25 3.07
CA TRP A 206 12.41 6.71 2.55
C TRP A 206 12.05 5.35 3.20
N ASN A 207 10.75 5.10 3.34
CA ASN A 207 10.13 4.04 4.12
C ASN A 207 10.39 4.06 5.64
N ASP A 208 11.13 5.04 6.18
CA ASP A 208 11.22 5.18 7.63
C ASP A 208 9.85 5.46 8.24
N ILE A 209 9.65 4.95 9.45
CA ILE A 209 8.40 5.13 10.17
C ILE A 209 8.38 6.50 10.86
N VAL A 210 7.31 7.25 10.65
CA VAL A 210 6.96 8.46 11.41
C VAL A 210 5.69 8.19 12.19
N SER A 211 5.76 8.35 13.51
CA SER A 211 4.63 8.10 14.42
C SER A 211 3.85 9.40 14.66
N LEU A 212 2.53 9.37 14.44
CA LEU A 212 1.62 10.48 14.67
C LEU A 212 0.64 10.16 15.80
N VAL A 213 0.68 10.96 16.86
CA VAL A 213 -0.32 10.92 17.93
C VAL A 213 -1.44 11.89 17.60
N CYS A 214 -2.59 11.34 17.29
CA CYS A 214 -3.81 12.05 17.01
C CYS A 214 -4.60 12.35 18.29
N GLY A 215 -5.09 13.58 18.37
CA GLY A 215 -6.00 14.05 19.42
C GLY A 215 -7.45 13.66 19.15
N THR A 216 -8.37 14.34 19.82
CA THR A 216 -9.80 14.14 19.60
C THR A 216 -10.24 14.76 18.27
N PRO A 217 -11.21 14.15 17.57
CA PRO A 217 -11.85 14.81 16.43
C PRO A 217 -12.41 16.16 16.89
N VAL A 218 -12.02 17.22 16.20
CA VAL A 218 -12.72 18.50 16.27
C VAL A 218 -13.85 18.39 15.26
N ASP A 219 -15.09 18.53 15.72
CA ASP A 219 -16.24 18.57 14.84
C ASP A 219 -16.18 19.91 14.08
N ASP A 220 -15.57 19.91 12.88
CA ASP A 220 -15.43 21.10 12.03
C ASP A 220 -16.77 21.56 11.40
N ASP A 221 -17.92 21.01 11.82
CA ASP A 221 -19.24 21.22 11.21
C ASP A 221 -20.01 22.47 11.71
N GLU A 222 -19.49 23.28 12.62
CA GLU A 222 -20.20 24.49 13.12
C GLU A 222 -19.93 25.79 12.35
N THR A 223 -19.24 25.78 11.20
CA THR A 223 -18.88 27.03 10.48
C THR A 223 -19.83 27.38 9.30
N ASP A 224 -20.87 26.59 9.00
CA ASP A 224 -21.78 26.86 7.86
C ASP A 224 -23.27 26.96 8.25
N ALA A 225 -23.58 27.21 9.54
CA ALA A 225 -24.95 27.44 10.01
C ALA A 225 -25.27 28.93 10.31
N ALA A 226 -24.34 29.85 10.01
CA ALA A 226 -24.46 31.28 10.37
C ALA A 226 -24.25 32.27 9.21
N ARG A 227 -24.54 31.89 7.96
CA ARG A 227 -24.66 32.85 6.85
C ARG A 227 -25.95 32.72 6.07
#